data_AF-A0A4R7DI36-F1
#
_entry.id   AF-A0A4R7DI36-F1
#
_cell.length_a   1.000
_cell.length_b   1.000
_cell.length_c   1.000
_cell.angle_alpha   90.00
_cell.angle_beta   90.00
_cell.angle_gamma   90.00
#
_symmetry.space_group_name_H-M   'P 1'
#
loop_
_entity.id
_entity.type
_entity.pdbx_description
1 polymer ?
#
loop_
_entity_poly.entity_id
_entity_poly.type
_entity_poly.pdbx_seq_one_letter_code
_entity_poly.pdbx_strand_id
1 'polypeptide(L)'
;MKNIKITPIIFAFLCCLLTMQAQERNAYCSNQIADTPVTNAKHTNKVYATSVKNGNGIEIIINNTTKDTIYLFSSYLKDDYLKSKYLHRVDKKNKINKLSLLPLTPFVSTKYSDNIIMGEEAIINKNQIVYDFIVIPPNQSYKRLLSEDIMTVKEVTKDFDLADLNLNSRVKFKSKNLDRCKKLKSVMKTIEFAIYRDVNMLCEEKAYYTNVRDFDVASKNYDIIRISL
;
A
#
# COMPACT_ATOMS: atom_id res chain seq x y z
N MET A 1 -21.24 28.42 -42.43
CA MET A 1 -21.02 28.24 -40.97
C MET A 1 -21.72 26.96 -40.54
N LYS A 2 -20.99 25.88 -40.25
CA LYS A 2 -21.55 24.62 -39.72
C LYS A 2 -21.15 24.50 -38.25
N ASN A 3 -22.10 24.74 -37.35
CA ASN A 3 -21.96 24.48 -35.92
C ASN A 3 -22.03 22.98 -35.68
N ILE A 4 -20.92 22.36 -35.29
CA ILE A 4 -20.87 20.96 -34.89
C ILE A 4 -21.28 20.89 -33.41
N LYS A 5 -22.48 20.35 -33.16
CA LYS A 5 -22.96 20.00 -31.81
C LYS A 5 -22.20 18.77 -31.30
N ILE A 6 -21.10 18.98 -30.58
CA ILE A 6 -20.37 17.93 -29.84
C ILE A 6 -20.68 18.11 -28.34
N THR A 7 -21.89 17.80 -27.90
CA THR A 7 -22.28 18.03 -26.49
C THR A 7 -23.44 17.16 -25.99
N PRO A 8 -23.40 15.82 -26.19
CA PRO A 8 -23.96 14.97 -25.14
C PRO A 8 -23.12 13.72 -24.77
N ILE A 9 -22.25 13.25 -25.67
CA ILE A 9 -21.54 11.97 -25.51
C ILE A 9 -20.38 12.09 -24.49
N ILE A 10 -19.69 13.24 -24.47
CA ILE A 10 -18.59 13.50 -23.52
C ILE A 10 -19.12 13.61 -22.08
N PHE A 11 -20.33 14.15 -21.89
CA PHE A 11 -20.93 14.32 -20.56
C PHE A 11 -21.41 12.99 -19.96
N ALA A 12 -21.94 12.08 -20.79
CA ALA A 12 -22.34 10.75 -20.36
C ALA A 12 -21.12 9.87 -19.98
N PHE A 13 -20.01 9.99 -20.72
CA PHE A 13 -18.77 9.28 -20.38
C PHE A 13 -18.16 9.78 -19.08
N LEU A 14 -18.19 11.10 -18.82
CA LEU A 14 -17.71 11.68 -17.58
C LEU A 14 -18.57 11.24 -16.37
N CYS A 15 -19.89 11.18 -16.52
CA CYS A 15 -20.79 10.69 -15.48
C CYS A 15 -20.60 9.20 -15.18
N CYS A 16 -20.37 8.35 -16.18
CA CYS A 16 -20.09 6.93 -15.95
C CYS A 16 -18.74 6.70 -15.23
N LEU A 17 -17.72 7.50 -15.53
CA LEU A 17 -16.44 7.44 -14.81
C LEU A 17 -16.59 7.86 -13.33
N LEU A 18 -17.42 8.87 -13.06
CA LEU A 18 -17.68 9.34 -11.69
C LEU A 18 -18.53 8.35 -10.89
N THR A 19 -19.51 7.68 -11.50
CA THR A 19 -20.33 6.68 -10.81
C THR A 19 -19.57 5.39 -10.53
N MET A 20 -18.65 4.95 -11.40
CA MET A 20 -17.77 3.80 -11.10
C MET A 20 -16.78 4.12 -9.97
N GLN A 21 -16.21 5.32 -9.93
CA GLN A 21 -15.40 5.76 -8.79
C GLN A 21 -16.19 5.90 -7.48
N ALA A 22 -17.49 6.20 -7.54
CA ALA A 22 -18.35 6.30 -6.36
C ALA A 22 -18.81 4.92 -5.84
N GLN A 23 -19.02 3.95 -6.73
CA GLN A 23 -19.45 2.60 -6.34
C GLN A 23 -18.31 1.80 -5.67
N GLU A 24 -17.06 2.00 -6.08
CA GLU A 24 -15.88 1.43 -5.38
C GLU A 24 -15.64 2.06 -3.99
N ARG A 25 -16.15 3.27 -3.74
CA ARG A 25 -15.96 3.97 -2.44
C ARG A 25 -16.87 3.46 -1.32
N ASN A 26 -17.96 2.78 -1.64
CA ASN A 26 -18.94 2.32 -0.64
C ASN A 26 -18.60 0.93 -0.06
N ALA A 27 -17.62 0.22 -0.61
CA ALA A 27 -17.10 -1.02 -0.05
C ALA A 27 -15.79 -0.74 0.70
N TYR A 28 -15.89 -0.25 1.94
CA TYR A 28 -14.75 -0.12 2.84
C TYR A 28 -14.26 -1.53 3.22
N CYS A 29 -12.94 -1.76 3.16
CA CYS A 29 -12.34 -3.09 3.19
C CYS A 29 -12.87 -4.01 2.08
N SER A 30 -12.48 -3.74 0.84
CA SER A 30 -12.79 -4.64 -0.27
C SER A 30 -11.96 -5.91 -0.09
N ASN A 31 -12.60 -6.99 0.34
CA ASN A 31 -11.92 -8.27 0.54
C ASN A 31 -11.65 -8.92 -0.82
N GLN A 32 -10.63 -8.44 -1.54
CA GLN A 32 -10.12 -9.14 -2.71
C GLN A 32 -9.47 -10.44 -2.23
N ILE A 33 -9.98 -11.58 -2.67
CA ILE A 33 -9.44 -12.89 -2.30
C ILE A 33 -8.30 -13.22 -3.27
N ALA A 34 -7.16 -13.68 -2.74
CA ALA A 34 -6.08 -14.17 -3.56
C ALA A 34 -6.49 -15.49 -4.25
N ASP A 35 -6.35 -15.60 -5.57
CA ASP A 35 -6.91 -16.76 -6.29
C ASP A 35 -5.91 -17.90 -6.54
N THR A 36 -4.63 -17.75 -6.15
CA THR A 36 -3.58 -18.68 -6.60
C THR A 36 -3.21 -19.69 -5.53
N PRO A 37 -3.47 -21.00 -5.71
CA PRO A 37 -3.02 -22.03 -4.77
C PRO A 37 -1.49 -22.10 -4.71
N VAL A 38 -0.93 -22.42 -3.54
CA VAL A 38 0.52 -22.60 -3.38
C VAL A 38 0.92 -23.98 -3.93
N THR A 39 1.64 -24.00 -5.05
CA THR A 39 2.20 -25.25 -5.59
C THR A 39 3.44 -25.68 -4.79
N ASN A 40 3.50 -26.96 -4.39
CA ASN A 40 4.62 -27.57 -3.66
C ASN A 40 4.91 -26.99 -2.25
N ALA A 41 3.87 -26.65 -1.48
CA ALA A 41 4.05 -26.29 -0.07
C ALA A 41 4.44 -27.53 0.77
N LYS A 42 5.70 -27.65 1.18
CA LYS A 42 5.97 -28.31 2.46
C LYS A 42 5.27 -27.45 3.51
N HIS A 43 4.27 -28.00 4.22
CA HIS A 43 3.51 -27.28 5.25
C HIS A 43 4.45 -26.82 6.36
N THR A 44 5.01 -25.62 6.21
CA THR A 44 5.95 -25.00 7.14
C THR A 44 5.26 -24.07 8.14
N ASN A 45 3.94 -23.93 8.05
CA ASN A 45 3.10 -23.05 8.87
C ASN A 45 3.69 -21.63 8.96
N LYS A 46 3.95 -21.02 7.80
CA LYS A 46 4.65 -19.73 7.73
C LYS A 46 4.07 -18.84 6.64
N VAL A 47 4.12 -17.53 6.87
CA VAL A 47 3.95 -16.53 5.81
C VAL A 47 5.33 -16.09 5.34
N TYR A 48 5.56 -16.12 4.03
CA TYR A 48 6.82 -15.66 3.45
C TYR A 48 6.60 -15.07 2.06
N ALA A 49 7.54 -14.25 1.61
CA ALA A 49 7.49 -13.69 0.28
C ALA A 49 8.78 -13.96 -0.51
N THR A 50 8.62 -14.04 -1.82
CA THR A 50 9.71 -14.19 -2.78
C THR A 50 9.50 -13.20 -3.92
N SER A 51 10.59 -12.85 -4.60
CA SER A 51 10.55 -12.09 -5.84
C SER A 51 11.21 -12.86 -6.97
N VAL A 52 10.62 -12.78 -8.15
CA VAL A 52 11.18 -13.36 -9.37
C VAL A 52 11.16 -12.27 -10.45
N LYS A 53 12.26 -12.12 -11.18
CA LYS A 53 12.27 -11.26 -12.37
C LYS A 53 11.39 -11.90 -13.44
N ASN A 54 10.36 -11.18 -13.89
CA ASN A 54 9.40 -11.66 -14.88
C ASN A 54 9.22 -10.60 -15.97
N GLY A 55 9.82 -10.84 -17.15
CA GLY A 55 9.86 -9.86 -18.24
C GLY A 55 10.51 -8.52 -17.82
N ASN A 56 9.78 -7.43 -18.03
CA ASN A 56 10.18 -6.06 -17.67
C ASN A 56 9.78 -5.66 -16.24
N GLY A 57 9.48 -6.64 -15.38
CA GLY A 57 9.01 -6.40 -14.03
C GLY A 57 9.58 -7.38 -13.01
N ILE A 58 9.21 -7.13 -11.76
CA ILE A 58 9.52 -7.96 -10.61
C ILE A 58 8.19 -8.52 -10.11
N GLU A 59 7.99 -9.83 -10.28
CA GLU A 59 6.84 -10.52 -9.72
C GLU A 59 7.10 -10.78 -8.23
N ILE A 60 6.23 -10.21 -7.41
CA ILE A 60 6.19 -10.43 -5.97
C ILE A 60 5.17 -11.52 -5.68
N ILE A 61 5.59 -12.53 -4.92
CA ILE A 61 4.74 -13.65 -4.50
C ILE A 61 4.74 -13.69 -2.98
N ILE A 62 3.58 -13.53 -2.35
CA ILE A 62 3.38 -13.69 -0.91
C ILE A 62 2.62 -14.99 -0.69
N ASN A 63 3.23 -15.94 0.01
CA ASN A 63 2.67 -17.27 0.24
C ASN A 63 2.18 -17.39 1.68
N ASN A 64 0.95 -17.86 1.85
CA ASN A 64 0.41 -18.26 3.14
C ASN A 64 0.40 -19.80 3.23
N THR A 65 1.36 -20.40 3.94
CA THR A 65 1.36 -21.85 4.22
C THR A 65 0.83 -22.16 5.62
N THR A 66 0.23 -21.18 6.29
CA THR A 66 -0.40 -21.36 7.60
C THR A 66 -1.80 -21.96 7.47
N LYS A 67 -2.41 -22.31 8.60
CA LYS A 67 -3.81 -22.79 8.67
C LYS A 67 -4.83 -21.65 8.72
N ASP A 68 -4.37 -20.42 8.94
CA ASP A 68 -5.23 -19.26 9.16
C ASP A 68 -5.22 -18.35 7.93
N THR A 69 -6.33 -17.63 7.72
CA THR A 69 -6.38 -16.55 6.75
C THR A 69 -5.52 -15.39 7.23
N ILE A 70 -4.81 -14.73 6.31
CA ILE A 70 -4.07 -13.50 6.59
C ILE A 70 -4.56 -12.37 5.68
N TYR A 71 -4.27 -11.13 6.06
CA TYR A 71 -4.72 -9.94 5.37
C TYR A 71 -3.52 -9.07 5.01
N LEU A 72 -3.26 -8.93 3.72
CA LEU A 72 -2.22 -8.06 3.20
C LEU A 72 -2.77 -6.64 3.07
N PHE A 73 -2.15 -5.67 3.76
CA PHE A 73 -2.50 -4.27 3.56
C PHE A 73 -2.19 -3.82 2.13
N SER A 74 -3.22 -3.41 1.39
CA SER A 74 -3.16 -3.17 -0.06
C SER A 74 -3.37 -1.70 -0.45
N SER A 75 -3.63 -0.80 0.50
CA SER A 75 -4.02 0.59 0.21
C SER A 75 -3.00 1.37 -0.62
N TYR A 76 -1.72 0.98 -0.58
CA TYR A 76 -0.65 1.61 -1.37
C TYR A 76 -0.27 0.85 -2.66
N LEU A 77 -0.93 -0.27 -2.98
CA LEU A 77 -0.64 -1.10 -4.16
C LEU A 77 -1.18 -0.53 -5.48
N LYS A 78 -1.75 0.68 -5.46
CA LYS A 78 -2.14 1.41 -6.67
C LYS A 78 -0.89 1.99 -7.34
N ASP A 79 -0.78 1.84 -8.66
CA ASP A 79 0.43 2.20 -9.41
C ASP A 79 0.82 3.68 -9.24
N ASP A 80 -0.18 4.57 -9.10
CA ASP A 80 0.01 6.01 -8.84
C ASP A 80 0.69 6.30 -7.49
N TYR A 81 0.60 5.39 -6.52
CA TYR A 81 1.19 5.55 -5.18
C TYR A 81 2.58 4.95 -5.09
N LEU A 82 2.85 3.86 -5.80
CA LEU A 82 4.07 3.08 -5.65
C LEU A 82 5.36 3.86 -5.93
N LYS A 83 5.29 4.97 -6.68
CA LYS A 83 6.43 5.86 -6.97
C LYS A 83 6.51 7.09 -6.05
N SER A 84 5.61 7.22 -5.07
CA SER A 84 5.60 8.35 -4.14
C SER A 84 6.85 8.40 -3.26
N LYS A 85 7.45 9.59 -3.15
CA LYS A 85 8.61 9.82 -2.26
C LYS A 85 8.33 9.52 -0.79
N TYR A 86 7.07 9.45 -0.38
CA TYR A 86 6.67 9.14 1.00
C TYR A 86 6.75 7.65 1.33
N LEU A 87 6.57 6.78 0.33
CA LEU A 87 6.72 5.32 0.48
C LEU A 87 8.16 4.86 0.26
N HIS A 88 8.92 5.60 -0.54
CA HIS A 88 10.36 5.37 -0.72
C HIS A 88 11.16 6.00 0.41
N ARG A 89 11.73 5.15 1.28
CA ARG A 89 12.43 5.56 2.51
C ARG A 89 13.88 5.10 2.51
N VAL A 90 14.79 6.01 2.85
CA VAL A 90 16.24 5.73 2.90
C VAL A 90 16.77 5.69 4.32
N ASP A 91 17.29 4.54 4.71
CA ASP A 91 18.12 4.37 5.90
C ASP A 91 19.59 4.49 5.51
N LYS A 92 20.16 5.66 5.77
CA LYS A 92 21.56 5.93 5.47
C LYS A 92 22.53 5.17 6.36
N LYS A 93 22.14 4.84 7.59
CA LYS A 93 23.00 4.14 8.55
C LYS A 93 23.22 2.71 8.08
N ASN A 94 22.13 2.04 7.68
CA ASN A 94 22.16 0.65 7.24
C ASN A 94 22.30 0.50 5.72
N LYS A 95 22.38 1.60 4.97
CA LYS A 95 22.45 1.62 3.49
C LYS A 95 21.30 0.83 2.86
N ILE A 96 20.07 1.12 3.26
CA ILE A 96 18.86 0.47 2.74
C ILE A 96 17.96 1.51 2.08
N ASN A 97 17.46 1.20 0.89
CA ASN A 97 16.37 1.92 0.23
C ASN A 97 15.14 1.01 0.24
N LYS A 98 14.08 1.48 0.88
CA LYS A 98 12.86 0.71 1.13
C LYS A 98 11.74 1.30 0.30
N LEU A 99 11.05 0.49 -0.48
CA LEU A 99 9.65 0.76 -0.78
C LEU A 99 8.84 0.19 0.37
N SER A 100 8.38 1.05 1.26
CA SER A 100 7.64 0.64 2.45
C SER A 100 6.15 0.80 2.22
N LEU A 101 5.46 -0.32 2.05
CA LEU A 101 4.00 -0.39 1.91
C LEU A 101 3.35 -0.67 3.27
N LEU A 102 4.00 -0.23 4.34
CA LEU A 102 3.48 -0.30 5.70
C LEU A 102 2.54 0.88 5.93
N PRO A 103 1.45 0.71 6.69
CA PRO A 103 0.47 1.78 6.91
C PRO A 103 1.14 2.98 7.59
N LEU A 104 0.99 4.16 7.01
CA LEU A 104 1.32 5.40 7.70
C LEU A 104 0.11 5.78 8.56
N THR A 105 -0.02 5.18 9.75
CA THR A 105 -1.18 5.28 10.66
C THR A 105 -1.84 6.66 10.74
N PRO A 106 -1.13 7.80 10.83
CA PRO A 106 -1.79 9.11 10.92
C PRO A 106 -2.54 9.53 9.64
N PHE A 107 -2.30 8.88 8.51
CA PHE A 107 -2.82 9.25 7.19
C PHE A 107 -3.73 8.19 6.56
N VAL A 108 -3.75 6.97 7.11
CA VAL A 108 -4.70 5.92 6.73
C VAL A 108 -5.95 6.02 7.61
N SER A 109 -7.12 5.86 7.01
CA SER A 109 -8.42 6.10 7.64
C SER A 109 -9.39 4.96 7.37
N THR A 110 -10.57 4.99 7.98
CA THR A 110 -11.66 4.04 7.68
C THR A 110 -12.62 4.56 6.62
N LYS A 111 -12.51 5.84 6.23
CA LYS A 111 -13.40 6.48 5.27
C LYS A 111 -12.72 7.57 4.47
N TYR A 112 -13.17 7.74 3.23
CA TYR A 112 -12.67 8.79 2.36
C TYR A 112 -13.20 10.17 2.79
N SER A 113 -12.41 11.19 2.49
CA SER A 113 -12.80 12.59 2.54
C SER A 113 -13.69 12.92 1.34
N ASP A 114 -14.63 13.85 1.54
CA ASP A 114 -15.45 14.42 0.46
C ASP A 114 -14.57 15.16 -0.56
N ASN A 115 -13.52 15.82 -0.07
CA ASN A 115 -12.50 16.45 -0.92
C ASN A 115 -11.48 15.41 -1.38
N ILE A 116 -11.24 15.36 -2.70
CA ILE A 116 -10.35 14.39 -3.34
C ILE A 116 -8.98 15.02 -3.60
N ILE A 117 -7.93 14.42 -3.07
CA ILE A 117 -6.54 14.72 -3.37
C ILE A 117 -5.96 13.52 -4.11
N MET A 118 -5.37 13.77 -5.27
CA MET A 118 -4.82 12.72 -6.15
C MET A 118 -3.28 12.70 -6.10
N GLY A 119 -2.68 11.61 -6.57
CA GLY A 119 -1.23 11.46 -6.68
C GLY A 119 -0.52 11.28 -5.34
N GLU A 120 0.77 11.64 -5.29
CA GLU A 120 1.63 11.35 -4.13
C GLU A 120 1.17 12.04 -2.84
N GLU A 121 0.51 13.19 -2.93
CA GLU A 121 0.03 13.96 -1.80
C GLU A 121 -1.14 13.28 -1.08
N ALA A 122 -1.89 12.40 -1.76
CA ALA A 122 -2.92 11.59 -1.12
C ALA A 122 -2.36 10.79 0.07
N ILE A 123 -1.11 10.32 -0.01
CA ILE A 123 -0.48 9.44 1.00
C ILE A 123 -0.28 10.15 2.34
N ILE A 124 -0.13 11.48 2.34
CA ILE A 124 0.14 12.28 3.55
C ILE A 124 -1.01 13.20 3.94
N ASN A 125 -2.19 13.00 3.36
CA ASN A 125 -3.39 13.72 3.70
C ASN A 125 -4.40 12.77 4.34
N LYS A 126 -4.93 13.17 5.51
CA LYS A 126 -5.93 12.38 6.22
C LYS A 126 -7.15 12.11 5.35
N ASN A 127 -7.73 10.93 5.50
CA ASN A 127 -8.96 10.52 4.82
C ASN A 127 -8.82 10.45 3.28
N GLN A 128 -7.61 10.46 2.73
CA GLN A 128 -7.41 10.25 1.30
C GLN A 128 -7.10 8.78 0.98
N ILE A 129 -6.49 8.08 1.94
CA ILE A 129 -6.23 6.65 1.88
C ILE A 129 -7.04 5.97 2.97
N VAL A 130 -7.80 4.95 2.58
CA VAL A 130 -8.53 4.10 3.52
C VAL A 130 -7.85 2.76 3.67
N TYR A 131 -8.05 2.10 4.81
CA TYR A 131 -7.66 0.71 4.99
C TYR A 131 -8.34 -0.17 3.94
N ASP A 132 -7.51 -0.94 3.24
CA ASP A 132 -7.92 -1.92 2.26
C ASP A 132 -6.99 -3.13 2.39
N PHE A 133 -7.55 -4.32 2.17
CA PHE A 133 -6.85 -5.57 2.43
C PHE A 133 -7.12 -6.60 1.35
N ILE A 134 -6.06 -7.27 0.92
CA ILE A 134 -6.15 -8.49 0.13
C ILE A 134 -6.17 -9.67 1.11
N VAL A 135 -7.23 -10.47 1.04
CA VAL A 135 -7.38 -11.69 1.83
C VAL A 135 -6.55 -12.78 1.19
N ILE A 136 -5.65 -13.40 1.96
CA ILE A 136 -4.86 -14.55 1.52
C ILE A 136 -5.24 -15.76 2.38
N PRO A 137 -6.19 -16.59 1.91
CA PRO A 137 -6.59 -17.81 2.61
C PRO A 137 -5.44 -18.81 2.85
N PRO A 138 -5.66 -19.82 3.71
CA PRO A 138 -4.71 -20.90 3.94
C PRO A 138 -4.28 -21.58 2.64
N ASN A 139 -2.98 -21.82 2.48
CA ASN A 139 -2.36 -22.47 1.33
C ASN A 139 -2.61 -21.74 -0.01
N GLN A 140 -2.84 -20.43 0.05
CA GLN A 140 -2.95 -19.57 -1.12
C GLN A 140 -1.82 -18.53 -1.16
N SER A 141 -1.65 -17.95 -2.35
CA SER A 141 -0.61 -16.97 -2.63
C SER A 141 -1.21 -15.76 -3.32
N TYR A 142 -0.73 -14.60 -2.92
CA TYR A 142 -0.93 -13.35 -3.64
C TYR A 142 0.25 -13.12 -4.59
N LYS A 143 -0.05 -12.70 -5.81
CA LYS A 143 0.94 -12.36 -6.83
C LYS A 143 0.71 -10.96 -7.37
N ARG A 144 1.77 -10.17 -7.49
CA ARG A 144 1.75 -8.85 -8.13
C ARG A 144 2.99 -8.64 -8.96
N LEU A 145 2.80 -8.33 -10.25
CA LEU A 145 3.87 -7.82 -11.08
C LEU A 145 4.06 -6.33 -10.81
N LEU A 146 5.26 -5.94 -10.39
CA LEU A 146 5.66 -4.54 -10.24
C LEU A 146 6.58 -4.15 -11.40
N SER A 147 6.52 -2.89 -11.82
CA SER A 147 7.46 -2.36 -12.81
C SER A 147 8.90 -2.42 -12.29
N GLU A 148 9.87 -2.76 -13.15
CA GLU A 148 11.30 -2.79 -12.79
C GLU A 148 11.82 -1.41 -12.34
N ASP A 149 11.20 -0.34 -12.81
CA ASP A 149 11.55 1.04 -12.46
C ASP A 149 10.96 1.51 -11.12
N ILE A 150 10.26 0.65 -10.37
CA ILE A 150 9.63 1.05 -9.12
C ILE A 150 10.64 1.56 -8.09
N MET A 151 11.88 1.06 -8.15
CA MET A 151 12.97 1.44 -7.25
C MET A 151 13.90 2.53 -7.84
N THR A 152 13.53 3.20 -8.94
CA THR A 152 14.36 4.23 -9.60
C THR A 152 13.89 5.66 -9.36
N VAL A 153 13.08 5.88 -8.33
CA VAL A 153 12.64 7.22 -7.91
C VAL A 153 13.82 8.15 -7.62
N LYS A 154 13.65 9.46 -7.83
CA LYS A 154 14.72 10.46 -7.58
C LYS A 154 14.64 11.08 -6.19
N GLU A 155 13.44 11.21 -5.65
CA GLU A 155 13.19 11.78 -4.33
C GLU A 155 12.67 10.71 -3.39
N VAL A 156 13.24 10.69 -2.18
CA VAL A 156 12.91 9.73 -1.12
C VAL A 156 12.84 10.44 0.22
N THR A 157 12.15 9.85 1.17
CA THR A 157 12.09 10.34 2.55
C THR A 157 13.20 9.69 3.39
N LYS A 158 13.78 10.41 4.36
CA LYS A 158 14.60 9.78 5.40
C LYS A 158 13.76 8.77 6.19
N ASP A 159 14.30 7.57 6.44
CA ASP A 159 13.62 6.53 7.21
C ASP A 159 13.35 6.94 8.68
N PHE A 160 12.26 6.40 9.24
CA PHE A 160 11.79 6.60 10.61
C PHE A 160 10.96 5.41 11.06
N ASP A 161 10.86 5.20 12.37
CA ASP A 161 10.08 4.12 12.94
C ASP A 161 8.58 4.44 12.86
N LEU A 162 7.79 3.50 12.35
CA LEU A 162 6.35 3.63 12.25
C LEU A 162 5.66 3.31 13.58
N ALA A 163 6.31 2.57 14.47
CA ALA A 163 5.77 2.26 15.80
C ALA A 163 5.55 3.53 16.64
N ASP A 164 6.37 4.57 16.40
CA ASP A 164 6.30 5.87 17.07
C ASP A 164 5.10 6.71 16.62
N LEU A 165 4.46 6.37 15.49
CA LEU A 165 3.35 7.12 14.94
C LEU A 165 2.03 6.64 15.52
N ASN A 166 1.13 7.55 15.85
CA ASN A 166 -0.27 7.26 16.19
C ASN A 166 -1.22 8.08 15.31
N LEU A 167 -2.51 7.83 15.39
CA LEU A 167 -3.56 8.54 14.61
C LEU A 167 -3.46 10.09 14.63
N ASN A 168 -2.90 10.67 15.69
CA ASN A 168 -2.78 12.12 15.88
C ASN A 168 -1.37 12.67 15.64
N SER A 169 -0.43 11.83 15.22
CA SER A 169 0.96 12.23 15.04
C SER A 169 1.11 13.21 13.87
N ARG A 170 1.94 14.23 14.09
CA ARG A 170 2.35 15.19 13.05
C ARG A 170 3.69 14.76 12.49
N VAL A 171 3.70 14.26 11.27
CA VAL A 171 4.92 13.76 10.63
C VAL A 171 5.57 14.87 9.79
N LYS A 172 6.85 15.16 10.06
CA LYS A 172 7.66 16.05 9.22
C LYS A 172 8.55 15.23 8.30
N PHE A 173 8.06 14.99 7.09
CA PHE A 173 8.81 14.27 6.05
C PHE A 173 10.04 15.06 5.63
N LYS A 174 11.21 14.42 5.70
CA LYS A 174 12.49 15.01 5.27
C LYS A 174 12.91 14.41 3.94
N SER A 175 12.52 15.05 2.85
CA SER A 175 12.90 14.64 1.49
C SER A 175 14.41 14.69 1.26
N LYS A 176 14.89 13.77 0.42
CA LYS A 176 16.27 13.61 0.00
C LYS A 176 16.27 13.27 -1.49
N ASN A 177 17.15 13.92 -2.23
CA ASN A 177 17.43 13.55 -3.60
C ASN A 177 18.49 12.42 -3.62
N LEU A 178 18.17 11.32 -4.29
CA LEU A 178 19.01 10.12 -4.41
C LEU A 178 20.29 10.37 -5.22
N ASP A 179 20.23 11.18 -6.28
CA ASP A 179 21.39 11.49 -7.13
C ASP A 179 22.47 12.27 -6.35
N ARG A 180 22.04 13.15 -5.43
CA ARG A 180 22.94 13.84 -4.49
C ARG A 180 23.52 12.91 -3.43
N CYS A 181 22.96 11.71 -3.27
CA CYS A 181 23.48 10.66 -2.44
C CYS A 181 24.38 9.71 -3.25
N LYS A 182 25.41 10.25 -3.94
CA LYS A 182 26.39 9.55 -4.81
C LYS A 182 27.01 8.25 -4.22
N LYS A 183 26.86 8.00 -2.92
CA LYS A 183 27.30 6.78 -2.20
C LYS A 183 26.26 5.65 -2.18
N LEU A 184 25.08 5.80 -2.78
CA LEU A 184 23.98 4.83 -2.67
C LEU A 184 23.96 3.74 -3.76
N LYS A 185 24.96 3.66 -4.65
CA LYS A 185 25.06 2.55 -5.64
C LYS A 185 25.16 1.15 -5.00
N SER A 186 25.54 1.06 -3.71
CA SER A 186 25.66 -0.18 -2.93
C SER A 186 24.49 -0.37 -1.94
N VAL A 187 23.37 0.30 -2.16
CA VAL A 187 22.23 0.27 -1.23
C VAL A 187 21.36 -0.94 -1.51
N MET A 188 21.16 -1.75 -0.48
CA MET A 188 20.22 -2.85 -0.54
C MET A 188 18.82 -2.29 -0.80
N LYS A 189 18.17 -2.78 -1.85
CA LYS A 189 16.80 -2.44 -2.18
C LYS A 189 15.88 -3.43 -1.50
N THR A 190 14.88 -2.93 -0.81
CA THR A 190 13.91 -3.78 -0.12
C THR A 190 12.50 -3.30 -0.37
N ILE A 191 11.55 -4.23 -0.40
CA ILE A 191 10.11 -3.93 -0.36
C ILE A 191 9.57 -4.50 0.95
N GLU A 192 8.81 -3.69 1.70
CA GLU A 192 8.18 -4.07 2.95
C GLU A 192 6.66 -4.11 2.79
N PHE A 193 6.03 -5.18 3.26
CA PHE A 193 4.58 -5.37 3.30
C PHE A 193 4.11 -5.59 4.73
N ALA A 194 2.90 -5.10 5.06
CA ALA A 194 2.24 -5.35 6.34
C ALA A 194 1.23 -6.50 6.19
N ILE A 195 1.38 -7.52 7.03
CA ILE A 195 0.48 -8.66 7.11
C ILE A 195 -0.24 -8.65 8.45
N TYR A 196 -1.57 -8.65 8.40
CA TYR A 196 -2.45 -8.70 9.55
C TYR A 196 -3.05 -10.08 9.72
N ARG A 197 -3.33 -10.44 10.98
CA ARG A 197 -4.12 -11.63 11.34
C ARG A 197 -5.59 -11.31 11.58
N ASP A 198 -5.86 -10.07 11.99
CA ASP A 198 -7.21 -9.54 12.21
C ASP A 198 -7.25 -8.09 11.73
N VAL A 199 -8.30 -7.76 10.98
CA VAL A 199 -8.55 -6.43 10.41
C VAL A 199 -9.90 -5.86 10.80
N ASN A 200 -10.70 -6.57 11.62
CA ASN A 200 -12.07 -6.18 11.94
C ASN A 200 -12.15 -4.75 12.49
N MET A 201 -11.29 -4.43 13.46
CA MET A 201 -11.19 -3.09 14.06
C MET A 201 -10.85 -2.01 13.02
N LEU A 202 -10.02 -2.35 12.02
CA LEU A 202 -9.57 -1.42 10.96
C LEU A 202 -10.61 -1.24 9.86
N CYS A 203 -11.56 -2.15 9.75
CA CYS A 203 -12.68 -2.11 8.80
C CYS A 203 -13.95 -1.50 9.40
N GLU A 204 -14.01 -1.33 10.72
CA GLU A 204 -15.15 -0.72 11.40
C GLU A 204 -15.03 0.81 11.45
N GLU A 205 -15.85 1.51 10.66
CA GLU A 205 -15.81 2.99 10.60
C GLU A 205 -15.96 3.61 11.99
N LYS A 206 -16.88 3.09 12.81
CA LYS A 206 -17.16 3.61 14.15
C LYS A 206 -15.95 3.49 15.07
N ALA A 207 -15.23 2.37 15.01
CA ALA A 207 -14.08 2.10 15.87
C ALA A 207 -13.00 3.18 15.78
N TYR A 208 -12.79 3.77 14.60
CA TYR A 208 -11.87 4.87 14.38
C TYR A 208 -12.16 6.10 15.28
N TYR A 209 -13.44 6.36 15.58
CA TYR A 209 -13.88 7.52 16.35
C TYR A 209 -14.19 7.19 17.81
N THR A 210 -14.75 6.01 18.06
CA THR A 210 -15.24 5.64 19.40
C THR A 210 -14.25 4.80 20.19
N ASN A 211 -13.30 4.13 19.52
CA ASN A 211 -12.30 3.28 20.15
C ASN A 211 -10.88 3.58 19.65
N VAL A 212 -10.49 4.86 19.73
CA VAL A 212 -9.23 5.40 19.20
C VAL A 212 -8.00 4.63 19.70
N ARG A 213 -8.00 4.20 20.97
CA ARG A 213 -6.86 3.49 21.57
C ARG A 213 -6.69 2.11 20.96
N ASP A 214 -7.74 1.30 20.94
CA ASP A 214 -7.65 -0.06 20.41
C ASP A 214 -7.48 -0.04 18.90
N PHE A 215 -8.04 0.97 18.21
CA PHE A 215 -7.76 1.21 16.80
C PHE A 215 -6.28 1.50 16.55
N ASP A 216 -5.65 2.37 17.36
CA ASP A 216 -4.21 2.68 17.23
C ASP A 216 -3.35 1.42 17.46
N VAL A 217 -3.71 0.59 18.44
CA VAL A 217 -3.05 -0.71 18.68
C VAL A 217 -3.24 -1.64 17.48
N ALA A 218 -4.47 -1.83 17.01
CA ALA A 218 -4.78 -2.68 15.87
C ALA A 218 -4.02 -2.23 14.61
N SER A 219 -3.92 -0.91 14.37
CA SER A 219 -3.25 -0.33 13.20
C SER A 219 -1.75 -0.62 13.11
N LYS A 220 -1.16 -1.09 14.22
CA LYS A 220 0.26 -1.43 14.36
C LYS A 220 0.49 -2.92 14.56
N ASN A 221 -0.58 -3.69 14.75
CA ASN A 221 -0.51 -5.12 15.04
C ASN A 221 -0.39 -5.93 13.75
N TYR A 222 0.72 -5.74 13.05
CA TYR A 222 1.04 -6.44 11.81
C TYR A 222 2.46 -7.00 11.84
N ASP A 223 2.64 -8.12 11.15
CA ASP A 223 3.96 -8.68 10.85
C ASP A 223 4.51 -7.98 9.60
N ILE A 224 5.81 -7.67 9.60
CA ILE A 224 6.49 -7.08 8.44
C ILE A 224 7.17 -8.18 7.63
N ILE A 225 6.75 -8.34 6.37
CA ILE A 225 7.45 -9.17 5.39
C ILE A 225 8.34 -8.29 4.54
N ARG A 226 9.60 -8.72 4.39
CA ARG A 226 10.63 -8.00 3.63
C ARG A 226 11.12 -8.85 2.47
N ILE A 227 11.26 -8.21 1.32
CA ILE A 227 11.84 -8.81 0.12
C ILE A 227 13.05 -7.97 -0.26
N SER A 228 14.22 -8.59 -0.31
CA SER A 228 15.43 -7.96 -0.83
C SER A 228 15.51 -8.18 -2.34
N LEU A 229 15.78 -7.11 -3.09
CA LEU A 229 15.90 -7.09 -4.55
C LEU A 229 17.36 -7.06 -4.99
#